data_AF-A0A2V9CZV4-F1
#
_entry.id   AF-A0A2V9CZV4-F1
#
_cell.length_a   1.000
_cell.length_b   1.000
_cell.length_c   1.000
_cell.angle_alpha   90.00
_cell.angle_beta   90.00
_cell.angle_gamma   90.00
#
_symmetry.space_group_name_H-M   'P 1'
#
loop_
_entity.id
_entity.type
_entity.pdbx_description
1 polymer ?
#
loop_
_entity_poly.entity_id
_entity_poly.type
_entity_poly.pdbx_seq_one_letter_code
_entity_poly.pdbx_strand_id
1 'polypeptide(L)'
;MLHATEVLGGEAYDAQGNFVGRVSELFIEPADQPNRVARYLLGRGKYLPLLARHDQISSVAPGVIKLNVEEKELEHFHPNEAWLAVRKDLLDQQIIDTRGRKVVRVNDVDLAEQRTNGTVELRVTDVDIGLTGATRRLLQGLASPMLIRRIQERLPARTIRWEFVNLIEPDPLRRVKLRITHDKLERMHPADLADIMEELSPAERQAIIASLDEESAAEALAELDSRLTSQIVEKMAPGKAADIIEEMEPDKAADVLAALPPETSQDVLEELQGEEAREVEALLSFDAHSAGGMMTTDFVYVGETATRGEVLEWVRGREVNVEQLDSIFMIDGDAKLSGVVPVSEREGEGDFRALR
;
A
#
# COMPACT_ATOMS: atom_id res chain seq x y z
N MET A 1 14.03 -24.73 -1.77
CA MET A 1 12.92 -23.86 -1.35
C MET A 1 11.92 -24.72 -0.64
N LEU A 2 11.40 -24.22 0.48
CA LEU A 2 10.31 -24.79 1.25
C LEU A 2 9.11 -23.86 1.10
N HIS A 3 7.90 -24.37 1.23
CA HIS A 3 6.72 -23.52 1.33
C HIS A 3 6.28 -23.39 2.79
N ALA A 4 5.76 -22.23 3.18
CA ALA A 4 5.29 -22.00 4.55
C ALA A 4 4.25 -23.05 4.96
N THR A 5 3.35 -23.44 4.05
CA THR A 5 2.37 -24.51 4.29
C THR A 5 3.01 -25.89 4.57
N GLU A 6 4.21 -26.17 4.06
CA GLU A 6 4.92 -27.43 4.31
C GLU A 6 5.59 -27.47 5.69
N VAL A 7 5.91 -26.31 6.25
CA VAL A 7 6.45 -26.18 7.61
C VAL A 7 5.31 -26.13 8.63
N LEU A 8 4.24 -25.40 8.31
CA LEU A 8 3.03 -25.29 9.12
C LEU A 8 2.34 -26.66 9.26
N GLY A 9 2.04 -27.06 10.50
CA GLY A 9 1.52 -28.38 10.85
C GLY A 9 2.58 -29.47 11.02
N GLY A 10 3.85 -29.16 10.67
CA GLY A 10 4.98 -30.05 10.82
C GLY A 10 5.31 -30.37 12.28
N GLU A 11 5.91 -31.53 12.52
CA GLU A 11 6.29 -32.02 13.85
C GLU A 11 7.63 -31.44 14.28
N ALA A 12 7.70 -30.94 15.52
CA ALA A 12 8.89 -30.37 16.10
C ALA A 12 9.51 -31.31 17.13
N TYR A 13 10.80 -31.56 16.99
CA TYR A 13 11.58 -32.41 17.89
C TYR A 13 12.74 -31.63 18.54
N ASP A 14 12.97 -31.84 19.83
CA ASP A 14 14.08 -31.23 20.58
C ASP A 14 15.45 -31.88 20.23
N ALA A 15 16.53 -31.39 20.86
CA ALA A 15 17.89 -31.90 20.65
C ALA A 15 18.07 -33.40 20.98
N GLN A 16 17.20 -33.98 21.80
CA GLN A 16 17.20 -35.38 22.22
C GLN A 16 16.26 -36.23 21.34
N GLY A 17 15.51 -35.60 20.43
CA GLY A 17 14.54 -36.26 19.56
C GLY A 17 13.18 -36.48 20.22
N ASN A 18 12.88 -35.81 21.34
CA ASN A 18 11.54 -35.86 21.94
C ASN A 18 10.58 -34.96 21.18
N PHE A 19 9.32 -35.37 21.09
CA PHE A 19 8.28 -34.60 20.43
C PHE A 19 7.84 -33.40 21.30
N VAL A 20 8.07 -32.20 20.79
CA VAL A 20 7.75 -30.94 21.49
C VAL A 20 6.34 -30.46 21.13
N GLY A 21 5.95 -30.58 19.86
CA GLY A 21 4.65 -30.09 19.37
C GLY A 21 4.58 -30.03 17.85
N ARG A 22 3.52 -29.42 17.32
CA ARG A 22 3.40 -29.10 15.90
C ARG A 22 3.55 -27.60 15.67
N VAL A 23 4.15 -27.22 14.55
CA VAL A 23 4.29 -25.81 14.16
C VAL A 23 2.91 -25.24 13.82
N SER A 24 2.32 -24.47 14.72
CA SER A 24 1.01 -23.86 14.50
C SER A 24 1.10 -22.53 13.76
N GLU A 25 2.18 -21.77 13.97
CA GLU A 25 2.40 -20.45 13.37
C GLU A 25 3.90 -20.17 13.18
N LEU A 26 4.24 -19.34 12.19
CA LEU A 26 5.56 -18.76 11.98
C LEU A 26 5.47 -17.24 12.17
N PHE A 27 6.45 -16.62 12.80
CA PHE A 27 6.47 -15.18 13.01
C PHE A 27 7.69 -14.53 12.36
N ILE A 28 7.46 -13.41 11.68
CA ILE A 28 8.46 -12.49 11.17
C ILE A 28 8.48 -11.27 12.08
N GLU A 29 9.67 -10.72 12.34
CA GLU A 29 9.86 -9.52 13.15
C GLU A 29 10.42 -8.41 12.26
N PRO A 30 9.55 -7.59 11.63
CA PRO A 30 9.98 -6.69 10.57
C PRO A 30 11.01 -5.64 11.00
N ALA A 31 10.93 -5.20 12.25
CA ALA A 31 11.83 -4.21 12.84
C ALA A 31 13.28 -4.72 13.02
N ASP A 32 13.47 -6.04 13.14
CA ASP A 32 14.79 -6.67 13.25
C ASP A 32 15.27 -7.12 11.87
N GLN A 33 14.53 -8.03 11.22
CA GLN A 33 14.79 -8.43 9.84
C GLN A 33 13.49 -8.69 9.07
N PRO A 34 13.18 -7.90 8.02
CA PRO A 34 11.87 -7.85 7.37
C PRO A 34 11.45 -9.12 6.64
N ASN A 35 12.38 -10.04 6.36
CA ASN A 35 12.10 -11.27 5.65
C ASN A 35 12.54 -12.53 6.39
N ARG A 36 12.96 -12.46 7.65
CA ARG A 36 13.40 -13.66 8.40
C ARG A 36 12.26 -14.20 9.24
N VAL A 37 12.06 -15.52 9.19
CA VAL A 37 11.23 -16.23 10.18
C VAL A 37 11.98 -16.22 11.51
N ALA A 38 11.57 -15.33 12.40
CA ALA A 38 12.21 -15.08 13.67
C ALA A 38 11.81 -16.12 14.73
N ARG A 39 10.56 -16.60 14.71
CA ARG A 39 10.01 -17.52 15.72
C ARG A 39 9.06 -18.56 15.13
N TYR A 40 8.96 -19.70 15.82
CA TYR A 40 8.10 -20.83 15.49
C TYR A 40 7.21 -21.14 16.69
N LEU A 41 5.89 -21.06 16.51
CA LEU A 41 4.92 -21.41 17.55
C LEU A 41 4.67 -22.91 17.53
N LEU A 42 4.91 -23.56 18.66
CA LEU A 42 4.78 -25.00 18.82
C LEU A 42 3.56 -25.31 19.71
N GLY A 43 2.50 -25.81 19.09
CA GLY A 43 1.28 -26.22 19.77
C GLY A 43 1.24 -27.71 20.06
N ARG A 44 0.84 -28.10 21.27
CA ARG A 44 0.60 -29.50 21.66
C ARG A 44 -0.75 -29.63 22.36
N GLY A 45 -1.84 -29.71 21.59
CA GLY A 45 -3.19 -29.91 22.13
C GLY A 45 -3.60 -28.85 23.16
N LYS A 46 -3.74 -29.25 24.43
CA LYS A 46 -4.14 -28.38 25.55
C LYS A 46 -2.96 -27.74 26.31
N TYR A 47 -1.72 -28.12 26.00
CA TYR A 47 -0.54 -27.54 26.64
C TYR A 47 -0.33 -26.10 26.17
N LEU A 48 0.23 -25.26 27.05
CA LEU A 48 0.56 -23.88 26.69
C LEU A 48 1.57 -23.90 25.53
N PRO A 49 1.36 -23.13 24.45
CA PRO A 49 2.26 -23.15 23.31
C PRO A 49 3.66 -22.68 23.68
N LEU A 50 4.65 -23.34 23.10
CA LEU A 50 6.07 -22.99 23.24
C LEU A 50 6.53 -22.21 22.01
N LEU A 51 7.58 -21.42 22.18
CA LEU A 51 8.15 -20.58 21.15
C LEU A 51 9.62 -20.97 20.95
N ALA A 52 9.95 -21.42 19.74
CA ALA A 52 11.34 -21.63 19.32
C ALA A 52 11.84 -20.43 18.51
N ARG A 53 13.06 -19.98 18.80
CA ARG A 53 13.75 -18.93 18.05
C ARG A 53 14.46 -19.46 16.81
N HIS A 54 14.73 -18.59 15.85
CA HIS A 54 15.44 -18.96 14.61
C HIS A 54 16.83 -19.58 14.87
N ASP A 55 17.54 -19.14 15.91
CA ASP A 55 18.84 -19.66 16.33
C ASP A 55 18.74 -21.00 17.08
N GLN A 56 17.53 -21.43 17.42
CA GLN A 56 17.26 -22.72 18.05
C GLN A 56 16.92 -23.83 17.03
N ILE A 57 16.91 -23.51 15.73
CA ILE A 57 16.55 -24.47 14.68
C ILE A 57 17.81 -25.12 14.10
N SER A 58 17.88 -26.45 14.16
CA SER A 58 18.99 -27.25 13.62
C SER A 58 18.74 -27.73 12.19
N SER A 59 17.50 -28.07 11.85
CA SER A 59 17.12 -28.45 10.49
C SER A 59 15.63 -28.27 10.24
N VAL A 60 15.28 -27.95 9.00
CA VAL A 60 13.90 -27.85 8.53
C VAL A 60 13.75 -28.76 7.31
N ALA A 61 12.66 -29.52 7.27
CA ALA A 61 12.23 -30.29 6.11
C ALA A 61 10.69 -30.27 6.03
N PRO A 62 10.09 -30.64 4.88
CA PRO A 62 8.64 -30.69 4.78
C PRO A 62 8.02 -31.59 5.86
N GLY A 63 7.14 -31.01 6.67
CA GLY A 63 6.43 -31.69 7.75
C GLY A 63 7.24 -31.96 9.02
N VAL A 64 8.51 -31.55 9.11
CA VAL A 64 9.34 -31.76 10.31
C VAL A 64 10.36 -30.67 10.53
N ILE A 65 10.48 -30.21 11.78
CA ILE A 65 11.56 -29.34 12.23
C ILE A 65 12.31 -29.99 13.40
N LYS A 66 13.61 -29.74 13.47
CA LYS A 66 14.45 -30.17 14.59
C LYS A 66 15.09 -28.97 15.25
N LEU A 67 15.12 -29.00 16.57
CA LEU A 67 15.74 -27.99 17.40
C LEU A 67 17.17 -28.42 17.79
N ASN A 68 17.99 -27.47 18.21
CA ASN A 68 19.31 -27.74 18.82
C ASN A 68 19.29 -27.56 20.36
N VAL A 69 18.12 -27.31 20.95
CA VAL A 69 17.88 -27.13 22.39
C VAL A 69 16.87 -28.13 22.93
N GLU A 70 16.81 -28.28 24.25
CA GLU A 70 15.78 -29.04 24.97
C GLU A 70 14.45 -28.27 25.08
N GLU A 71 13.32 -28.98 25.24
CA GLU A 71 11.99 -28.36 25.48
C GLU A 71 12.00 -27.34 26.64
N LYS A 72 12.78 -27.61 27.70
CA LYS A 72 12.90 -26.74 28.89
C LYS A 72 13.55 -25.38 28.62
N GLU A 73 14.25 -25.23 27.50
CA GLU A 73 14.92 -23.99 27.08
C GLU A 73 14.03 -23.12 26.18
N LEU A 74 12.84 -23.62 25.83
CA LEU A 74 11.88 -22.88 25.02
C LEU A 74 11.06 -21.92 25.88
N GLU A 75 10.75 -20.77 25.31
CA GLU A 75 9.92 -19.76 25.94
C GLU A 75 8.44 -20.10 25.77
N HIS A 76 7.59 -19.60 26.65
CA HIS A 76 6.15 -19.68 26.46
C HIS A 76 5.69 -18.58 25.51
N PHE A 77 4.67 -18.87 24.71
CA PHE A 77 4.12 -17.87 23.81
C PHE A 77 3.42 -16.74 24.58
N HIS A 78 3.87 -15.52 24.31
CA HIS A 78 3.18 -14.29 24.68
C HIS A 78 2.80 -13.54 23.40
N PRO A 79 1.53 -13.12 23.25
CA PRO A 79 1.12 -12.33 22.10
C PRO A 79 1.97 -11.07 21.95
N ASN A 80 2.47 -10.85 20.74
CA ASN A 80 3.21 -9.64 20.39
C ASN A 80 2.64 -9.07 19.09
N GLU A 81 2.09 -7.86 19.19
CA GLU A 81 1.46 -7.19 18.07
C GLU A 81 2.46 -6.66 17.03
N ALA A 82 3.75 -6.60 17.34
CA ALA A 82 4.79 -6.22 16.38
C ALA A 82 5.19 -7.37 15.44
N TRP A 83 4.84 -8.63 15.77
CA TRP A 83 5.23 -9.79 14.97
C TRP A 83 4.22 -10.11 13.89
N LEU A 84 4.68 -10.19 12.64
CA LEU A 84 3.86 -10.60 11.50
C LEU A 84 3.70 -12.11 11.49
N ALA A 85 2.48 -12.61 11.62
CA ALA A 85 2.16 -14.02 11.67
C ALA A 85 1.93 -14.56 10.25
N VAL A 86 2.69 -15.56 9.79
CA VAL A 86 2.64 -16.02 8.40
C VAL A 86 1.29 -16.66 8.06
N ARG A 87 0.75 -17.56 8.90
CA ARG A 87 -0.54 -18.20 8.63
C ARG A 87 -1.68 -17.22 8.76
N LYS A 88 -1.69 -16.39 9.81
CA LYS A 88 -2.80 -15.48 10.08
C LYS A 88 -2.79 -14.22 9.21
N ASP A 89 -1.63 -13.59 9.07
CA ASP A 89 -1.47 -12.24 8.50
C ASP A 89 -0.90 -12.27 7.05
N LEU A 90 -0.43 -13.42 6.53
CA LEU A 90 0.02 -13.52 5.13
C LEU A 90 -0.84 -14.49 4.29
N LEU A 91 -0.99 -15.74 4.74
CA LEU A 91 -1.75 -16.72 3.97
C LEU A 91 -3.22 -16.31 3.84
N ASP A 92 -3.80 -16.53 2.66
CA ASP A 92 -5.17 -16.17 2.33
C ASP A 92 -5.52 -14.68 2.33
N GLN A 93 -4.54 -13.81 2.60
CA GLN A 93 -4.73 -12.36 2.61
C GLN A 93 -4.61 -11.76 1.21
N GLN A 94 -5.23 -10.60 1.02
CA GLN A 94 -5.03 -9.74 -0.13
C GLN A 94 -3.78 -8.89 0.07
N ILE A 95 -2.95 -8.81 -0.97
CA ILE A 95 -1.72 -8.04 -1.00
C ILE A 95 -1.67 -7.22 -2.29
N ILE A 96 -0.94 -6.11 -2.25
CA ILE A 96 -0.71 -5.27 -3.42
C ILE A 96 0.59 -5.71 -4.10
N ASP A 97 0.49 -6.09 -5.36
CA ASP A 97 1.64 -6.29 -6.24
C ASP A 97 2.11 -4.92 -6.75
N THR A 98 3.13 -4.33 -6.14
CA THR A 98 3.61 -3.00 -6.55
C THR A 98 4.19 -2.95 -7.96
N ARG A 99 4.61 -4.09 -8.55
CA ARG A 99 5.07 -4.14 -9.95
C ARG A 99 3.93 -4.40 -10.92
N GLY A 100 3.03 -5.31 -10.55
CA GLY A 100 1.90 -5.70 -11.37
C GLY A 100 0.70 -4.76 -11.25
N ARG A 101 0.73 -3.85 -10.27
CA ARG A 101 -0.27 -2.81 -9.95
C ARG A 101 -1.68 -3.36 -9.88
N LYS A 102 -1.86 -4.28 -8.94
CA LYS A 102 -3.13 -4.97 -8.74
C LYS A 102 -3.17 -5.64 -7.38
N VAL A 103 -4.37 -5.98 -6.97
CA VAL A 103 -4.60 -6.75 -5.75
C VAL A 103 -4.55 -8.24 -6.08
N VAL A 104 -3.81 -9.01 -5.30
CA VAL A 104 -3.70 -10.46 -5.46
C VAL A 104 -3.85 -11.15 -4.13
N ARG A 105 -4.32 -12.41 -4.16
CA ARG A 105 -4.47 -13.23 -2.96
C ARG A 105 -3.28 -14.15 -2.77
N VAL A 106 -2.76 -14.19 -1.55
CA VAL A 106 -1.67 -15.07 -1.17
C VAL A 106 -2.17 -16.51 -1.00
N ASN A 107 -1.57 -17.42 -1.75
CA ASN A 107 -1.84 -18.86 -1.62
C ASN A 107 -0.77 -19.56 -0.78
N ASP A 108 0.49 -19.14 -0.91
CA ASP A 108 1.60 -19.67 -0.13
C ASP A 108 2.75 -18.65 -0.02
N VAL A 109 3.73 -18.95 0.82
CA VAL A 109 4.93 -18.14 1.01
C VAL A 109 6.16 -19.03 0.81
N ASP A 110 7.05 -18.62 -0.09
CA ASP A 110 8.26 -19.35 -0.43
C ASP A 110 9.40 -18.97 0.52
N LEU A 111 9.96 -19.99 1.17
CA LEU A 111 11.01 -19.91 2.17
C LEU A 111 12.32 -20.47 1.60
N ALA A 112 13.38 -19.68 1.68
CA ALA A 112 14.75 -20.10 1.44
C ALA A 112 15.45 -20.41 2.76
N GLU A 113 16.17 -21.52 2.80
CA GLU A 113 17.05 -21.86 3.91
C GLU A 113 18.39 -21.15 3.75
N GLN A 114 18.81 -20.46 4.81
CA GLN A 114 20.16 -19.94 4.95
C GLN A 114 20.81 -20.58 6.17
N ARG A 115 21.98 -21.21 5.96
CA ARG A 115 22.72 -21.88 7.04
C ARG A 115 23.78 -20.93 7.60
N THR A 116 23.69 -20.66 8.89
CA THR A 116 24.64 -19.79 9.60
C THR A 116 25.08 -20.52 10.87
N ASN A 117 26.37 -20.73 11.08
CA ASN A 117 26.92 -21.29 12.32
C ASN A 117 26.25 -22.61 12.82
N GLY A 118 25.80 -23.47 11.90
CA GLY A 118 25.16 -24.74 12.23
C GLY A 118 23.65 -24.66 12.54
N THR A 119 23.05 -23.47 12.47
CA THR A 119 21.59 -23.27 12.54
C THR A 119 21.01 -23.04 11.14
N VAL A 120 19.71 -23.29 11.01
CA VAL A 120 18.95 -23.03 9.78
C VAL A 120 18.01 -21.85 10.00
N GLU A 121 18.26 -20.77 9.28
CA GLU A 121 17.36 -19.62 9.22
C GLU A 121 16.49 -19.72 7.97
N LEU A 122 15.18 -19.55 8.13
CA LEU A 122 14.25 -19.43 7.00
C LEU A 122 14.04 -17.97 6.66
N ARG A 123 14.16 -17.63 5.38
CA ARG A 123 13.86 -16.31 4.85
C ARG A 123 12.75 -16.38 3.81
N VAL A 124 11.79 -15.46 3.91
CA VAL A 124 10.79 -15.22 2.87
C VAL A 124 11.47 -14.64 1.64
N THR A 125 11.22 -15.28 0.51
CA THR A 125 11.79 -14.91 -0.80
C THR A 125 10.71 -14.41 -1.73
N ASP A 126 9.65 -15.20 -1.88
CA ASP A 126 8.56 -14.94 -2.80
C ASP A 126 7.23 -15.28 -2.15
N VAL A 127 6.16 -14.72 -2.69
CA VAL A 127 4.78 -15.02 -2.32
C VAL A 127 4.08 -15.64 -3.53
N ASP A 128 3.54 -16.86 -3.35
CA ASP A 128 2.82 -17.59 -4.39
C ASP A 128 1.38 -17.09 -4.47
N ILE A 129 1.01 -16.60 -5.66
CA ILE A 129 -0.33 -16.08 -6.00
C ILE A 129 -1.03 -16.99 -7.02
N GLY A 130 -0.40 -18.10 -7.41
CA GLY A 130 -0.87 -19.03 -8.41
C GLY A 130 -1.82 -20.10 -7.86
N LEU A 131 -2.60 -20.70 -8.76
CA LEU A 131 -3.47 -21.84 -8.47
C LEU A 131 -2.69 -23.03 -7.90
N THR A 132 -1.40 -23.11 -8.21
CA THR A 132 -0.47 -24.15 -7.75
C THR A 132 -0.39 -24.19 -6.22
N GLY A 133 -0.12 -23.06 -5.55
CA GLY A 133 -0.17 -22.97 -4.08
C GLY A 133 -1.56 -23.29 -3.51
N ALA A 134 -2.62 -22.79 -4.16
CA ALA A 134 -3.99 -23.05 -3.71
C ALA A 134 -4.36 -24.55 -3.73
N THR A 135 -3.94 -25.29 -4.77
CA THR A 135 -4.14 -26.74 -4.86
C THR A 135 -3.32 -27.52 -3.83
N ARG A 136 -2.09 -27.06 -3.51
CA ARG A 136 -1.27 -27.67 -2.44
C ARG A 136 -2.00 -27.61 -1.11
N ARG A 137 -2.56 -26.44 -0.77
CA ARG A 137 -3.32 -26.20 0.46
C ARG A 137 -4.60 -27.03 0.53
N LEU A 138 -5.37 -27.12 -0.56
CA LEU A 138 -6.60 -27.90 -0.60
C LEU A 138 -6.36 -29.42 -0.51
N LEU A 139 -5.26 -29.92 -1.07
CA LEU A 139 -4.95 -31.34 -1.12
C LEU A 139 -4.04 -31.81 0.02
N GLN A 140 -3.62 -30.90 0.91
CA GLN A 140 -2.76 -31.21 2.04
C GLN A 140 -3.48 -32.19 3.00
N GLY A 141 -2.98 -33.42 3.09
CA GLY A 141 -3.57 -34.50 3.90
C GLY A 141 -4.56 -35.40 3.15
N LEU A 142 -4.96 -35.07 1.91
CA LEU A 142 -5.85 -35.89 1.07
C LEU A 142 -5.11 -36.61 -0.06
N ALA A 143 -4.00 -36.05 -0.54
CA ALA A 143 -3.20 -36.61 -1.63
C ALA A 143 -1.73 -36.83 -1.23
N SER A 144 -1.08 -37.81 -1.85
CA SER A 144 0.36 -38.07 -1.65
C SER A 144 1.20 -36.87 -2.11
N PRO A 145 2.26 -36.48 -1.37
CA PRO A 145 3.20 -35.42 -1.77
C PRO A 145 3.75 -35.59 -3.20
N MET A 146 3.87 -36.83 -3.67
CA MET A 146 4.37 -37.15 -5.01
C MET A 146 3.39 -36.77 -6.13
N LEU A 147 2.08 -36.90 -5.88
CA LEU A 147 1.03 -36.52 -6.83
C LEU A 147 0.90 -35.00 -6.93
N ILE A 148 0.93 -34.32 -5.78
CA ILE A 148 0.92 -32.86 -5.70
C ILE A 148 2.08 -32.28 -6.52
N ARG A 149 3.30 -32.78 -6.30
CA ARG A 149 4.50 -32.34 -7.03
C ARG A 149 4.42 -32.55 -8.55
N ARG A 150 3.79 -33.63 -9.02
CA ARG A 150 3.64 -33.92 -10.46
C ARG A 150 2.66 -33.00 -11.18
N ILE A 151 1.63 -32.53 -10.49
CA ILE A 151 0.68 -31.53 -11.02
C ILE A 151 1.35 -30.16 -11.09
N GLN A 152 2.21 -29.83 -10.11
CA GLN A 152 2.93 -28.56 -10.04
C GLN A 152 3.89 -28.34 -11.22
N GLU A 153 4.58 -29.38 -11.69
CA GLU A 153 5.52 -29.29 -12.82
C GLU A 153 4.86 -28.86 -14.15
N ARG A 154 3.52 -28.86 -14.23
CA ARG A 154 2.76 -28.50 -15.44
C ARG A 154 2.08 -27.14 -15.39
N LEU A 155 2.09 -26.46 -14.24
CA LEU A 155 1.42 -25.18 -14.07
C LEU A 155 2.44 -24.04 -13.97
N PRO A 156 2.20 -22.88 -14.60
CA PRO A 156 3.10 -21.74 -14.48
C PRO A 156 3.09 -21.23 -13.03
N ALA A 157 4.27 -21.16 -12.41
CA ALA A 157 4.43 -20.51 -11.12
C ALA A 157 4.20 -19.01 -11.31
N ARG A 158 3.24 -18.45 -10.57
CA ARG A 158 3.03 -17.00 -10.47
C ARG A 158 3.43 -16.60 -9.07
N THR A 159 4.57 -15.93 -8.95
CA THR A 159 5.13 -15.49 -7.68
C THR A 159 5.46 -14.00 -7.73
N ILE A 160 5.42 -13.36 -6.57
CA ILE A 160 5.83 -11.97 -6.36
C ILE A 160 6.98 -11.98 -5.36
N ARG A 161 8.09 -11.31 -5.68
CA ARG A 161 9.21 -11.19 -4.73
C ARG A 161 8.76 -10.44 -3.50
N TRP A 162 9.19 -10.89 -2.31
CA TRP A 162 8.81 -10.30 -1.03
C TRP A 162 9.00 -8.78 -0.97
N GLU A 163 10.06 -8.27 -1.58
CA GLU A 163 10.33 -6.83 -1.63
C GLU A 163 9.21 -6.03 -2.31
N PHE A 164 8.40 -6.61 -3.19
CA PHE A 164 7.32 -5.93 -3.91
C PHE A 164 5.94 -6.14 -3.29
N VAL A 165 5.88 -6.88 -2.19
CA VAL A 165 4.63 -7.18 -1.50
C VAL A 165 4.34 -6.06 -0.51
N ASN A 166 3.17 -5.45 -0.64
CA ASN A 166 2.61 -4.60 0.38
C ASN A 166 1.38 -5.27 1.02
N LEU A 167 1.36 -5.35 2.34
CA LEU A 167 0.28 -6.01 3.08
C LEU A 167 -0.75 -4.97 3.48
N ILE A 168 -2.01 -5.29 3.20
CA ILE A 168 -3.13 -4.45 3.59
C ILE A 168 -3.63 -4.96 4.94
N GLU A 169 -3.48 -4.16 5.98
CA GLU A 169 -4.02 -4.48 7.31
C GLU A 169 -5.24 -3.56 7.57
N PRO A 170 -6.47 -4.09 7.50
CA PRO A 170 -7.67 -3.29 7.71
C PRO A 170 -7.82 -2.82 9.16
N ASP A 171 -7.17 -3.48 10.12
CA ASP A 171 -7.30 -3.17 11.55
C ASP A 171 -6.39 -1.98 11.95
N PRO A 172 -7.00 -0.82 12.30
CA PRO A 172 -6.30 0.38 12.75
C PRO A 172 -5.28 0.14 13.86
N LEU A 173 -5.58 -0.82 14.75
CA LEU A 173 -4.78 -1.11 15.94
C LEU A 173 -3.56 -1.98 15.62
N ARG A 174 -3.51 -2.60 14.43
CA ARG A 174 -2.40 -3.43 13.96
C ARG A 174 -1.46 -2.74 12.96
N ARG A 175 -1.74 -1.47 12.63
CA ARG A 175 -1.01 -0.65 11.63
C ARG A 175 0.49 -0.44 11.90
N VAL A 176 0.99 -0.82 13.08
CA VAL A 176 2.40 -0.55 13.48
C VAL A 176 3.43 -1.40 12.71
N LYS A 177 3.04 -2.46 11.99
CA LYS A 177 4.04 -3.41 11.44
C LYS A 177 4.82 -2.94 10.21
N LEU A 178 4.49 -1.80 9.59
CA LEU A 178 4.79 -1.62 8.16
C LEU A 178 5.18 -0.20 7.75
N ARG A 179 5.99 0.52 8.54
CA ARG A 179 6.57 1.80 8.11
C ARG A 179 7.39 1.72 6.80
N ILE A 180 7.87 0.54 6.41
CA ILE A 180 8.73 0.35 5.21
C ILE A 180 7.91 0.23 3.90
N THR A 181 6.60 0.04 4.00
CA THR A 181 5.72 -0.23 2.84
C THR A 181 4.99 1.02 2.31
N HIS A 182 4.88 2.08 3.11
CA HIS A 182 4.18 3.33 2.77
C HIS A 182 4.92 4.09 1.66
N ASP A 183 6.25 4.23 1.76
CA ASP A 183 7.10 4.87 0.76
C ASP A 183 6.93 4.34 -0.67
N LYS A 184 6.42 3.11 -0.85
CA LYS A 184 6.21 2.53 -2.18
C LYS A 184 4.84 2.86 -2.78
N LEU A 185 3.84 3.10 -1.94
CA LEU A 185 2.52 3.52 -2.39
C LEU A 185 2.54 5.00 -2.74
N GLU A 186 3.17 5.84 -1.91
CA GLU A 186 3.36 7.29 -2.15
C GLU A 186 4.16 7.57 -3.43
N ARG A 187 5.04 6.66 -3.86
CA ARG A 187 5.80 6.78 -5.12
C ARG A 187 5.09 6.19 -6.33
N MET A 188 3.90 5.63 -6.15
CA MET A 188 3.11 5.10 -7.24
C MET A 188 2.38 6.23 -7.94
N HIS A 189 2.17 6.11 -9.26
CA HIS A 189 1.35 7.08 -9.96
C HIS A 189 -0.08 7.08 -9.38
N PRO A 190 -0.73 8.23 -9.15
CA PRO A 190 -2.07 8.31 -8.55
C PRO A 190 -3.10 7.40 -9.24
N ALA A 191 -3.17 7.43 -10.58
CA ALA A 191 -4.05 6.55 -11.35
C ALA A 191 -3.80 5.04 -11.13
N ASP A 192 -2.54 4.62 -10.97
CA ASP A 192 -2.20 3.21 -10.70
C ASP A 192 -2.66 2.81 -9.28
N LEU A 193 -2.59 3.74 -8.32
CA LEU A 193 -3.08 3.53 -6.95
C LEU A 193 -4.61 3.50 -6.89
N ALA A 194 -5.28 4.37 -7.64
CA ALA A 194 -6.74 4.36 -7.82
C ALA A 194 -7.23 3.01 -8.35
N ASP A 195 -6.62 2.50 -9.43
CA ASP A 195 -6.92 1.18 -10.00
C ASP A 195 -6.85 0.05 -8.95
N ILE A 196 -5.80 0.06 -8.12
CA ILE A 196 -5.65 -0.90 -7.02
C ILE A 196 -6.78 -0.72 -6.00
N MET A 197 -7.08 0.52 -5.61
CA MET A 197 -8.11 0.82 -4.64
C MET A 197 -9.50 0.38 -5.10
N GLU A 198 -9.81 0.43 -6.40
CA GLU A 198 -11.10 -0.06 -6.93
C GLU A 198 -11.32 -1.56 -6.65
N GLU A 199 -10.25 -2.36 -6.64
CA GLU A 199 -10.32 -3.81 -6.36
C GLU A 199 -10.43 -4.14 -4.86
N LEU A 200 -10.21 -3.17 -3.97
CA LEU A 200 -10.19 -3.35 -2.53
C LEU A 200 -11.56 -3.29 -1.87
N SER A 201 -11.68 -3.95 -0.72
CA SER A 201 -12.84 -3.80 0.15
C SER A 201 -12.89 -2.41 0.81
N PRO A 202 -14.05 -1.93 1.28
CA PRO A 202 -14.17 -0.60 1.88
C PRO A 202 -13.25 -0.37 3.10
N ALA A 203 -12.95 -1.42 3.87
CA ALA A 203 -12.06 -1.31 5.03
C ALA A 203 -10.60 -1.19 4.61
N GLU A 204 -10.21 -1.91 3.55
CA GLU A 204 -8.86 -1.85 2.98
C GLU A 204 -8.58 -0.49 2.33
N ARG A 205 -9.55 0.09 1.60
CA ARG A 205 -9.42 1.45 1.04
C ARG A 205 -9.18 2.49 2.12
N GLN A 206 -9.93 2.43 3.22
CA GLN A 206 -9.71 3.31 4.37
C GLN A 206 -8.33 3.12 5.00
N ALA A 207 -7.87 1.87 5.08
CA ALA A 207 -6.54 1.58 5.59
C ALA A 207 -5.46 2.20 4.71
N ILE A 208 -5.60 2.12 3.37
CA ILE A 208 -4.68 2.75 2.41
C ILE A 208 -4.69 4.27 2.56
N ILE A 209 -5.86 4.91 2.52
CA ILE A 209 -5.95 6.38 2.64
C ILE A 209 -5.42 6.88 3.99
N ALA A 210 -5.70 6.19 5.09
CA ALA A 210 -5.16 6.55 6.41
C ALA A 210 -3.64 6.34 6.53
N SER A 211 -3.01 5.75 5.52
CA SER A 211 -1.60 5.42 5.49
C SER A 211 -0.78 6.39 4.64
N LEU A 212 -1.43 7.13 3.74
CA LEU A 212 -0.84 8.15 2.89
C LEU A 212 -0.79 9.50 3.62
N ASP A 213 0.15 10.36 3.22
CA ASP A 213 0.06 11.79 3.49
C ASP A 213 -1.14 12.43 2.77
N GLU A 214 -1.45 13.68 3.13
CA GLU A 214 -2.63 14.41 2.61
C GLU A 214 -2.56 14.62 1.09
N GLU A 215 -1.40 15.03 0.57
CA GLU A 215 -1.15 15.25 -0.86
C GLU A 215 -1.35 13.95 -1.66
N SER A 216 -0.67 12.87 -1.28
CA SER A 216 -0.79 11.56 -1.95
C SER A 216 -2.22 10.99 -1.88
N ALA A 217 -2.92 11.23 -0.77
CA ALA A 217 -4.32 10.82 -0.63
C ALA A 217 -5.25 11.65 -1.54
N ALA A 218 -5.00 12.95 -1.66
CA ALA A 218 -5.75 13.87 -2.53
C ALA A 218 -5.63 13.47 -3.99
N GLU A 219 -4.40 13.27 -4.48
CA GLU A 219 -4.13 12.82 -5.84
C GLU A 219 -4.80 11.47 -6.14
N ALA A 220 -4.71 10.50 -5.22
CA ALA A 220 -5.32 9.19 -5.40
C ALA A 220 -6.86 9.24 -5.43
N LEU A 221 -7.48 10.09 -4.60
CA LEU A 221 -8.93 10.27 -4.58
C LEU A 221 -9.45 11.02 -5.80
N ALA A 222 -8.66 11.94 -6.37
CA ALA A 222 -8.99 12.67 -7.59
C ALA A 222 -9.08 11.75 -8.83
N GLU A 223 -8.30 10.66 -8.85
CA GLU A 223 -8.29 9.68 -9.93
C GLU A 223 -9.35 8.56 -9.76
N LEU A 224 -9.97 8.46 -8.59
CA LEU A 224 -10.99 7.44 -8.31
C LEU A 224 -12.37 7.81 -8.87
N ASP A 225 -13.18 6.79 -9.18
CA ASP A 225 -14.60 7.00 -9.50
C ASP A 225 -15.31 7.76 -8.37
N SER A 226 -16.08 8.78 -8.73
CA SER A 226 -16.74 9.70 -7.80
C SER A 226 -17.57 8.98 -6.74
N ARG A 227 -18.23 7.86 -7.09
CA ARG A 227 -19.02 7.09 -6.14
C ARG A 227 -18.15 6.40 -5.08
N LEU A 228 -16.95 5.97 -5.45
CA LEU A 228 -16.01 5.38 -4.50
C LEU A 228 -15.38 6.46 -3.62
N THR A 229 -15.00 7.59 -4.21
CA THR A 229 -14.46 8.75 -3.49
C THR A 229 -15.45 9.21 -2.42
N SER A 230 -16.73 9.42 -2.75
CA SER A 230 -17.76 9.78 -1.77
C SER A 230 -17.89 8.75 -0.64
N GLN A 231 -17.86 7.44 -0.94
CA GLN A 231 -17.96 6.39 0.08
C GLN A 231 -16.76 6.34 1.03
N ILE A 232 -15.58 6.74 0.55
CA ILE A 232 -14.37 6.84 1.36
C ILE A 232 -14.50 8.06 2.27
N VAL A 233 -14.72 9.24 1.67
CA VAL A 233 -14.77 10.53 2.35
C VAL A 233 -15.90 10.57 3.40
N GLU A 234 -17.08 10.03 3.10
CA GLU A 234 -18.23 9.96 4.04
C GLU A 234 -17.89 9.21 5.35
N LYS A 235 -16.90 8.30 5.32
CA LYS A 235 -16.50 7.52 6.50
C LYS A 235 -15.35 8.15 7.27
N MET A 236 -14.80 9.26 6.79
CA MET A 236 -13.71 9.97 7.43
C MET A 236 -14.24 10.93 8.49
N ALA A 237 -13.38 11.32 9.42
CA ALA A 237 -13.69 12.45 10.29
C ALA A 237 -13.65 13.74 9.45
N PRO A 238 -14.60 14.69 9.62
CA PRO A 238 -14.69 15.90 8.81
C PRO A 238 -13.37 16.65 8.67
N GLY A 239 -12.64 16.87 9.78
CA GLY A 239 -11.32 17.53 9.73
C GLY A 239 -10.30 16.79 8.86
N LYS A 240 -10.24 15.45 8.92
CA LYS A 240 -9.30 14.69 8.08
C LYS A 240 -9.70 14.69 6.60
N ALA A 241 -11.00 14.73 6.32
CA ALA A 241 -11.48 14.90 4.95
C ALA A 241 -11.13 16.29 4.43
N ALA A 242 -11.30 17.33 5.25
CA ALA A 242 -10.92 18.70 4.93
C ALA A 242 -9.41 18.80 4.64
N ASP A 243 -8.54 18.28 5.52
CA ASP A 243 -7.08 18.29 5.30
C ASP A 243 -6.69 17.67 3.94
N ILE A 244 -7.38 16.61 3.49
CA ILE A 244 -7.10 15.98 2.19
C ILE A 244 -7.70 16.78 1.03
N ILE A 245 -8.88 17.36 1.22
CA ILE A 245 -9.55 18.16 0.18
C ILE A 245 -8.83 19.48 -0.06
N GLU A 246 -8.15 20.05 0.95
CA GLU A 246 -7.31 21.25 0.79
C GLU A 246 -6.12 21.02 -0.16
N GLU A 247 -5.62 19.79 -0.25
CA GLU A 247 -4.53 19.41 -1.16
C GLU A 247 -5.03 19.02 -2.57
N MET A 248 -6.34 19.07 -2.84
CA MET A 248 -6.90 18.79 -4.16
C MET A 248 -6.95 20.03 -5.04
N GLU A 249 -6.89 19.84 -6.36
CA GLU A 249 -7.27 20.89 -7.31
C GLU A 249 -8.71 21.37 -7.00
N PRO A 250 -8.99 22.69 -7.03
CA PRO A 250 -10.27 23.26 -6.61
C PRO A 250 -11.51 22.68 -7.33
N ASP A 251 -11.39 22.31 -8.61
CA ASP A 251 -12.46 21.66 -9.36
C ASP A 251 -12.74 20.24 -8.85
N LYS A 252 -11.69 19.47 -8.54
CA LYS A 252 -11.81 18.12 -7.98
C LYS A 252 -12.41 18.16 -6.58
N ALA A 253 -11.96 19.08 -5.75
CA ALA A 253 -12.53 19.31 -4.42
C ALA A 253 -14.04 19.60 -4.51
N ALA A 254 -14.44 20.51 -5.42
CA ALA A 254 -15.84 20.84 -5.65
C ALA A 254 -16.66 19.62 -6.12
N ASP A 255 -16.14 18.84 -7.07
CA ASP A 255 -16.79 17.61 -7.56
C ASP A 255 -17.00 16.59 -6.43
N VAL A 256 -15.98 16.39 -5.58
CA VAL A 256 -16.07 15.48 -4.42
C VAL A 256 -17.15 15.95 -3.45
N LEU A 257 -17.12 17.22 -3.05
CA LEU A 257 -18.09 17.79 -2.10
C LEU A 257 -19.52 17.79 -2.65
N ALA A 258 -19.70 18.02 -3.95
CA ALA A 258 -20.99 17.95 -4.62
C ALA A 258 -21.57 16.52 -4.66
N ALA A 259 -20.70 15.50 -4.65
CA ALA A 259 -21.08 14.09 -4.65
C ALA A 259 -21.35 13.52 -3.24
N LEU A 260 -21.08 14.29 -2.17
CA LEU A 260 -21.35 13.89 -0.79
C LEU A 260 -22.81 14.16 -0.38
N PRO A 261 -23.32 13.47 0.66
CA PRO A 261 -24.55 13.87 1.33
C PRO A 261 -24.45 15.34 1.81
N PRO A 262 -25.52 16.16 1.70
CA PRO A 262 -25.46 17.59 2.02
C PRO A 262 -24.94 17.89 3.43
N GLU A 263 -25.31 17.07 4.42
CA GLU A 263 -24.86 17.23 5.81
C GLU A 263 -23.34 17.00 5.92
N THR A 264 -22.83 15.93 5.32
CA THR A 264 -21.39 15.61 5.31
C THR A 264 -20.58 16.64 4.52
N SER A 265 -21.11 17.09 3.37
CA SER A 265 -20.48 18.13 2.55
C SER A 265 -20.32 19.43 3.36
N GLN A 266 -21.37 19.81 4.10
CA GLN A 266 -21.34 20.99 4.97
C GLN A 266 -20.35 20.80 6.14
N ASP A 267 -20.35 19.65 6.80
CA ASP A 267 -19.42 19.37 7.91
C ASP A 267 -17.96 19.48 7.46
N VAL A 268 -17.64 19.05 6.24
CA VAL A 268 -16.28 19.16 5.66
C VAL A 268 -15.97 20.61 5.28
N LEU A 269 -16.90 21.32 4.62
CA LEU A 269 -16.73 22.74 4.27
C LEU A 269 -16.48 23.62 5.50
N GLU A 270 -17.12 23.33 6.64
CA GLU A 270 -16.93 24.08 7.90
C GLU A 270 -15.52 23.89 8.50
N GLU A 271 -14.83 22.81 8.16
CA GLU A 271 -13.46 22.53 8.61
C GLU A 271 -12.39 23.07 7.66
N LEU A 272 -12.74 23.31 6.37
CA LEU A 272 -11.82 23.93 5.40
C LEU A 272 -11.44 25.34 5.83
N GLN A 273 -10.18 25.71 5.56
CA GLN A 273 -9.63 27.00 5.95
C GLN A 273 -9.30 27.89 4.75
N GLY A 274 -9.01 29.16 5.06
CA GLY A 274 -8.21 29.98 4.15
C GLY A 274 -8.90 30.44 2.86
N GLU A 275 -8.15 30.31 1.78
CA GLU A 275 -8.50 30.72 0.41
C GLU A 275 -9.16 29.56 -0.33
N GLU A 276 -8.69 28.34 -0.05
CA GLU A 276 -9.13 27.04 -0.53
C GLU A 276 -10.64 26.87 -0.33
N ALA A 277 -11.14 27.11 0.88
CA ALA A 277 -12.57 27.07 1.18
C ALA A 277 -13.39 28.01 0.27
N ARG A 278 -12.88 29.21 0.00
CA ARG A 278 -13.60 30.20 -0.83
C ARG A 278 -13.62 29.81 -2.29
N GLU A 279 -12.53 29.25 -2.80
CA GLU A 279 -12.44 28.78 -4.18
C GLU A 279 -13.43 27.64 -4.43
N VAL A 280 -13.45 26.66 -3.53
CA VAL A 280 -14.35 25.51 -3.63
C VAL A 280 -15.82 25.92 -3.47
N GLU A 281 -16.15 26.79 -2.51
CA GLU A 281 -17.52 27.35 -2.37
C GLU A 281 -17.97 28.10 -3.63
N ALA A 282 -17.05 28.86 -4.25
CA ALA A 282 -17.35 29.57 -5.49
C ALA A 282 -17.63 28.58 -6.64
N LEU A 283 -16.85 27.50 -6.76
CA LEU A 283 -17.03 26.48 -7.78
C LEU A 283 -18.35 25.69 -7.59
N LEU A 284 -18.69 25.34 -6.35
CA LEU A 284 -19.96 24.68 -5.99
C LEU A 284 -21.21 25.52 -6.34
N SER A 285 -21.07 26.84 -6.53
CA SER A 285 -22.18 27.71 -6.92
C SER A 285 -22.56 27.60 -8.40
N PHE A 286 -21.67 27.03 -9.23
CA PHE A 286 -21.91 26.82 -10.66
C PHE A 286 -22.63 25.49 -10.92
N ASP A 287 -23.32 25.42 -12.06
CA ASP A 287 -23.84 24.14 -12.55
C ASP A 287 -22.67 23.26 -13.01
N ALA A 288 -22.66 21.98 -12.60
CA ALA A 288 -21.57 21.04 -12.87
C ALA A 288 -21.30 20.81 -14.38
N HIS A 289 -22.28 21.06 -15.25
CA HIS A 289 -22.11 20.93 -16.70
C HIS A 289 -21.88 22.27 -17.41
N SER A 290 -21.73 23.35 -16.65
CA SER A 290 -21.34 24.66 -17.17
C SER A 290 -19.82 24.81 -17.20
N ALA A 291 -19.33 25.81 -17.96
CA ALA A 291 -17.91 26.14 -17.96
C ALA A 291 -17.38 26.48 -16.55
N GLY A 292 -18.21 27.10 -15.71
CA GLY A 292 -17.82 27.44 -14.33
C GLY A 292 -17.79 26.23 -13.40
N GLY A 293 -18.55 25.17 -13.69
CA GLY A 293 -18.52 23.92 -12.91
C GLY A 293 -17.46 22.93 -13.37
N MET A 294 -16.80 23.17 -14.52
CA MET A 294 -15.72 22.33 -15.05
C MET A 294 -14.35 23.02 -15.04
N MET A 295 -14.27 24.28 -14.59
CA MET A 295 -13.02 25.04 -14.55
C MET A 295 -12.31 24.81 -13.21
N THR A 296 -10.99 24.88 -13.24
CA THR A 296 -10.17 25.02 -12.03
C THR A 296 -9.75 26.48 -11.85
N THR A 297 -9.61 26.91 -10.60
CA THR A 297 -9.04 28.22 -10.24
C THR A 297 -7.51 28.18 -10.14
N ASP A 298 -6.91 26.99 -10.15
CA ASP A 298 -5.46 26.82 -10.13
C ASP A 298 -4.89 26.95 -11.55
N PHE A 299 -4.56 28.18 -11.93
CA PHE A 299 -3.90 28.46 -13.21
C PHE A 299 -2.87 29.57 -13.07
N VAL A 300 -1.83 29.50 -13.89
CA VAL A 300 -0.75 30.48 -13.88
C VAL A 300 -1.05 31.64 -14.82
N TYR A 301 -0.98 32.86 -14.29
CA TYR A 301 -1.12 34.08 -15.07
C TYR A 301 -0.01 35.10 -14.81
N VAL A 302 0.27 35.94 -15.80
CA VAL A 302 1.27 37.02 -15.76
C VAL A 302 0.71 38.31 -16.35
N GLY A 303 1.26 39.45 -15.94
CA GLY A 303 0.89 40.74 -16.54
C GLY A 303 1.32 40.83 -18.02
N GLU A 304 0.56 41.53 -18.85
CA GLU A 304 0.84 41.64 -20.29
C GLU A 304 2.18 42.30 -20.64
N THR A 305 2.79 42.99 -19.67
CA THR A 305 4.10 43.65 -19.78
C THR A 305 5.24 42.84 -19.17
N ALA A 306 4.96 41.67 -18.59
CA ALA A 306 5.97 40.83 -17.94
C ALA A 306 6.98 40.28 -18.95
N THR A 307 8.26 40.40 -18.64
CA THR A 307 9.34 39.88 -19.47
C THR A 307 9.57 38.39 -19.21
N ARG A 308 10.11 37.66 -20.19
CA ARG A 308 10.51 36.25 -20.03
C ARG A 308 11.38 36.00 -18.80
N GLY A 309 12.27 36.93 -18.47
CA GLY A 309 13.15 36.83 -17.29
C GLY A 309 12.36 36.86 -15.98
N GLU A 310 11.42 37.79 -15.85
CA GLU A 310 10.56 37.93 -14.67
C GLU A 310 9.63 36.71 -14.50
N VAL A 311 9.08 36.19 -15.60
CA VAL A 311 8.26 34.97 -15.56
C VAL A 311 9.08 33.76 -15.11
N LEU A 312 10.28 33.57 -15.68
CA LEU A 312 11.20 32.49 -15.28
C LEU A 312 11.63 32.59 -13.82
N GLU A 313 11.89 33.81 -13.33
CA GLU A 313 12.25 34.04 -11.94
C GLU A 313 11.07 33.76 -11.00
N TRP A 314 9.86 34.19 -11.37
CA TRP A 314 8.64 33.91 -10.62
C TRP A 314 8.34 32.41 -10.55
N VAL A 315 8.43 31.71 -11.68
CA VAL A 315 8.22 30.26 -11.76
C VAL A 315 9.25 29.50 -10.93
N ARG A 316 10.53 29.89 -10.94
CA ARG A 316 11.57 29.26 -10.10
C ARG A 316 11.42 29.58 -8.60
N GLY A 317 10.77 30.69 -8.26
CA GLY A 317 10.59 31.15 -6.89
C GLY A 317 9.38 30.55 -6.17
N ARG A 318 8.50 29.86 -6.89
CA ARG A 318 7.37 29.10 -6.35
C ARG A 318 7.57 27.61 -6.63
N GLU A 319 6.98 26.73 -5.81
CA GLU A 319 6.93 25.29 -6.06
C GLU A 319 5.92 24.95 -7.18
N VAL A 320 5.87 25.76 -8.24
CA VAL A 320 4.99 25.49 -9.38
C VAL A 320 5.64 24.40 -10.21
N ASN A 321 4.95 23.27 -10.36
CA ASN A 321 5.41 22.18 -11.20
C ASN A 321 5.29 22.55 -12.68
N VAL A 322 6.37 23.09 -13.24
CA VAL A 322 6.43 23.55 -14.63
C VAL A 322 6.15 22.43 -15.63
N GLU A 323 6.37 21.17 -15.24
CA GLU A 323 6.11 20.00 -16.08
C GLU A 323 4.60 19.72 -16.24
N GLN A 324 3.76 20.24 -15.34
CA GLN A 324 2.30 20.12 -15.40
C GLN A 324 1.63 21.35 -16.03
N LEU A 325 2.37 22.42 -16.35
CA LEU A 325 1.81 23.61 -16.95
C LEU A 325 1.68 23.47 -18.47
N ASP A 326 0.43 23.47 -18.96
CA ASP A 326 0.16 23.52 -20.40
C ASP A 326 0.31 24.94 -20.97
N SER A 327 -0.08 25.96 -20.20
CA SER A 327 -0.20 27.34 -20.69
C SER A 327 -0.06 28.36 -19.57
N ILE A 328 0.49 29.52 -19.92
CA ILE A 328 0.51 30.72 -19.08
C ILE A 328 -0.44 31.74 -19.69
N PHE A 329 -1.35 32.24 -18.86
CA PHE A 329 -2.32 33.26 -19.26
C PHE A 329 -1.73 34.66 -19.06
N MET A 330 -2.01 35.58 -19.99
CA MET A 330 -1.61 36.98 -19.87
C MET A 330 -2.84 37.82 -19.53
N ILE A 331 -2.71 38.72 -18.56
CA ILE A 331 -3.79 39.63 -18.15
C ILE A 331 -3.38 41.10 -18.30
N ASP A 332 -4.35 41.95 -18.65
CA ASP A 332 -4.20 43.40 -18.68
C ASP A 332 -4.37 44.03 -17.28
N GLY A 333 -4.27 45.36 -17.19
CA GLY A 333 -4.43 46.10 -15.93
C GLY A 333 -5.83 46.05 -15.30
N ASP A 334 -6.84 45.58 -16.04
CA ASP A 334 -8.21 45.35 -15.57
C ASP A 334 -8.45 43.87 -15.20
N ALA A 335 -7.40 43.04 -15.17
CA ALA A 335 -7.47 41.58 -14.98
C ALA A 335 -8.28 40.85 -16.07
N LYS A 336 -8.30 41.39 -17.30
CA LYS A 336 -8.90 40.71 -18.46
C LYS A 336 -7.84 39.92 -19.20
N LEU A 337 -8.21 38.74 -19.70
CA LEU A 337 -7.37 37.92 -20.54
C LEU A 337 -6.95 38.68 -21.81
N SER A 338 -5.65 38.91 -21.97
CA SER A 338 -5.06 39.60 -23.12
C SER A 338 -4.32 38.66 -24.06
N GLY A 339 -3.89 37.48 -23.59
CA GLY A 339 -3.19 36.49 -24.39
C GLY A 339 -2.99 35.15 -23.68
N VAL A 340 -2.54 34.14 -24.42
CA VAL A 340 -2.19 32.81 -23.91
C VAL A 340 -0.87 32.39 -24.52
N VAL A 341 0.01 31.87 -23.67
CA VAL A 341 1.33 31.40 -24.05
C VAL A 341 1.43 29.92 -23.73
N PRO A 342 1.42 29.02 -24.74
CA PRO A 342 1.60 27.60 -24.48
C PRO A 342 3.02 27.35 -23.96
N VAL A 343 3.13 26.52 -22.93
CA VAL A 343 4.42 26.01 -22.45
C VAL A 343 4.72 24.75 -23.26
N SER A 344 5.72 24.83 -24.14
CA SER A 344 6.09 23.68 -24.98
C SER A 344 7.30 22.96 -24.42
N GLU A 345 7.10 21.71 -24.04
CA GLU A 345 8.13 20.78 -23.59
C GLU A 345 9.03 20.39 -24.79
N ARG A 346 10.10 21.16 -25.06
CA ARG A 346 11.13 20.70 -25.99
C ARG A 346 12.53 21.05 -25.52
N GLU A 347 13.14 20.02 -24.93
CA GLU A 347 14.56 19.78 -24.66
C GLU A 347 15.27 20.77 -23.72
N GLY A 348 15.31 20.40 -22.43
CA GLY A 348 16.49 20.55 -21.58
C GLY A 348 16.60 21.82 -20.74
N GLU A 349 15.88 22.88 -21.07
CA GLU A 349 15.71 24.09 -20.26
C GLU A 349 14.33 24.62 -20.62
N GLY A 350 13.42 24.88 -19.67
CA GLY A 350 12.07 25.40 -19.94
C GLY A 350 12.09 26.63 -20.86
N ASP A 351 11.95 26.40 -22.16
CA ASP A 351 12.19 27.43 -23.16
C ASP A 351 10.87 28.10 -23.51
N PHE A 352 10.56 29.17 -22.78
CA PHE A 352 9.44 30.08 -23.05
C PHE A 352 9.66 30.91 -24.34
N ARG A 353 9.89 30.27 -25.49
CA ARG A 353 10.19 30.93 -26.77
C ARG A 353 9.08 31.86 -27.28
N ALA A 354 7.87 31.71 -26.74
CA ALA A 354 6.72 32.52 -27.10
C ALA A 354 6.55 33.77 -26.21
N LEU A 355 7.26 33.88 -25.08
CA LEU A 355 7.37 35.13 -24.31
C LEU A 355 8.41 36.03 -24.98
N ARG A 356 7.94 37.06 -25.70
CA ARG A 356 8.81 38.03 -26.40
C ARG A 356 9.48 39.01 -25.46
#